data_AF-A0A645AM29-F1
#
_entry.id   AF-A0A645AM29-F1
#
_cell.length_a   1.000
_cell.length_b   1.000
_cell.length_c   1.000
_cell.angle_alpha   90.00
_cell.angle_beta   90.00
_cell.angle_gamma   90.00
#
_symmetry.space_group_name_H-M   'P 1'
#
loop_
_entity.id
_entity.type
_entity.pdbx_description
1 polymer ?
#
loop_
_entity_poly.entity_id
_entity_poly.type
_entity_poly.pdbx_seq_one_letter_code
_entity_poly.pdbx_strand_id
1 'polypeptide(L)' 'MAAIFAIVLERRTRMTNEQFEREMRYRVSMAAANSMLRKRLINQAEYDGFNRLMAEKHRPPIGDLLLKSSVDMHRESS' A
#
# COMPACT_ATOMS: atom_id res chain seq x y z
N MET A 1 -20.33 -34.56 3.06
CA MET A 1 -20.44 -33.10 3.26
C MET A 1 -19.08 -32.45 3.57
N ALA A 2 -18.02 -32.80 2.83
CA ALA A 2 -16.66 -32.24 3.07
C ALA A 2 -16.00 -31.67 1.80
N ALA A 3 -16.44 -32.08 0.61
CA ALA A 3 -15.83 -31.63 -0.66
C ALA A 3 -16.22 -30.19 -1.04
N ILE A 4 -17.43 -29.73 -0.70
CA ILE A 4 -17.87 -28.35 -1.00
C ILE A 4 -17.06 -27.34 -0.18
N PHE A 5 -16.63 -27.70 1.02
CA PHE A 5 -15.85 -26.82 1.90
C PHE A 5 -14.41 -26.60 1.38
N ALA A 6 -13.82 -27.61 0.73
CA ALA A 6 -12.48 -27.52 0.15
C ALA A 6 -12.43 -26.61 -1.09
N ILE A 7 -13.45 -26.67 -1.96
CA ILE A 7 -13.53 -25.82 -3.17
C ILE A 7 -13.65 -24.33 -2.81
N VAL A 8 -14.28 -24.01 -1.68
CA VAL A 8 -14.40 -22.63 -1.19
C VAL A 8 -13.06 -22.06 -0.69
N LEU A 9 -12.15 -22.89 -0.19
CA LEU A 9 -10.82 -22.46 0.31
C LEU A 9 -9.74 -22.34 -0.77
N GLU A 10 -9.97 -22.91 -1.97
CA GLU A 10 -8.98 -22.93 -3.05
C GLU A 10 -9.05 -21.71 -3.98
N ARG A 11 -9.73 -20.63 -3.55
CA ARG A 11 -9.44 -19.29 -4.07
C ARG A 11 -8.12 -18.82 -3.49
N ARG A 12 -7.00 -19.34 -4.00
CA ARG A 12 -5.75 -18.54 -4.01
C ARG A 12 -6.10 -17.22 -4.68
N THR A 13 -6.16 -16.16 -3.90
CA THR A 13 -6.45 -14.79 -4.34
C THR A 13 -5.30 -14.31 -5.24
N ARG A 14 -5.32 -14.75 -6.50
CA ARG A 14 -4.51 -14.11 -7.55
C ARG A 14 -5.12 -12.73 -7.77
N MET A 15 -4.34 -11.72 -7.41
CA MET A 15 -4.62 -10.33 -7.76
C MET A 15 -4.85 -10.23 -9.27
N THR A 16 -5.87 -9.48 -9.69
CA THR A 16 -6.07 -9.22 -11.12
C THR A 16 -4.98 -8.27 -11.63
N ASN A 17 -4.70 -8.27 -12.94
CA ASN A 17 -3.73 -7.33 -13.52
C ASN A 17 -4.11 -5.87 -13.26
N GLU A 18 -5.40 -5.54 -13.32
CA GLU A 18 -5.87 -4.19 -12.99
C GLU A 18 -5.62 -3.81 -11.53
N GLN A 19 -5.84 -4.75 -10.62
CA GLN A 19 -5.53 -4.57 -9.20
C GLN A 19 -4.02 -4.36 -9.01
N PHE A 20 -3.19 -5.15 -9.70
CA PHE A 20 -1.74 -5.02 -9.68
C PHE A 20 -1.27 -3.65 -10.16
N GLU A 21 -1.80 -3.19 -11.30
CA GLU A 21 -1.47 -1.88 -11.86
C GLU A 21 -1.85 -0.72 -10.92
N ARG A 22 -3.01 -0.83 -10.26
CA ARG A 22 -3.45 0.16 -9.26
C ARG A 22 -2.51 0.21 -8.06
N GLU A 23 -2.15 -0.95 -7.52
CA GLU A 23 -1.19 -1.07 -6.41
C GLU A 23 0.19 -0.54 -6.81
N MET A 24 0.71 -0.93 -7.97
CA MET A 24 2.00 -0.50 -8.46
C MET A 24 2.08 1.03 -8.58
N ARG A 25 1.07 1.65 -9.20
CA ARG A 25 1.02 3.12 -9.35
C ARG A 25 0.99 3.82 -8.00
N TYR A 26 0.13 3.37 -7.09
CA TYR A 26 0.06 3.89 -5.73
C TYR A 26 1.44 3.82 -5.05
N ARG A 27 2.09 2.65 -5.05
CA ARG A 27 3.38 2.44 -4.37
C ARG A 27 4.51 3.26 -4.96
N VAL A 28 4.61 3.38 -6.30
CA VAL A 28 5.63 4.21 -6.95
C VAL A 28 5.46 5.68 -6.58
N SER A 29 4.22 6.19 -6.59
CA SER A 29 3.93 7.56 -6.17
C SER A 29 4.27 7.79 -4.70
N MET A 30 3.92 6.86 -3.81
CA MET A 30 4.22 6.98 -2.38
C MET A 30 5.73 6.87 -2.10
N ALA A 31 6.48 6.07 -2.85
CA ALA A 31 7.94 6.01 -2.74
C ALA A 31 8.61 7.36 -3.06
N ALA A 32 8.12 8.06 -4.10
CA ALA A 32 8.57 9.40 -4.45
C ALA A 32 8.22 10.40 -3.33
N ALA A 33 6.97 10.42 -2.87
CA ALA A 33 6.54 11.30 -1.77
C ALA A 33 7.34 11.06 -0.49
N ASN A 34 7.63 9.81 -0.14
CA ASN A 34 8.44 9.47 1.03
C ASN A 34 9.89 9.99 0.87
N SER A 35 10.47 9.86 -0.33
CA SER A 35 11.78 10.45 -0.63
C SER A 35 11.78 11.98 -0.46
N MET A 36 10.72 12.66 -0.91
CA MET A 36 10.54 14.11 -0.74
C MET A 36 10.41 14.50 0.73
N LEU A 37 9.65 13.73 1.52
CA LEU A 37 9.50 13.94 2.96
C LEU A 37 10.84 13.78 3.69
N ARG A 38 11.60 12.70 3.42
CA ARG A 38 12.93 12.49 4.02
C ARG A 38 13.92 13.61 3.68
N LYS A 39 13.80 14.17 2.48
CA LYS A 39 14.62 15.32 2.02
C LYS A 39 14.09 16.68 2.50
N ARG A 40 13.01 16.70 3.29
CA ARG A 40 12.32 17.92 3.76
C ARG A 40 11.83 18.84 2.63
N LEU A 41 11.55 18.28 1.46
CA LEU A 41 10.94 19.02 0.33
C LEU A 41 9.43 19.19 0.51
N ILE A 42 8.81 18.29 1.29
CA ILE A 42 7.43 18.39 1.75
C ILE A 42 7.40 18.10 3.25
N ASN A 43 6.36 18.60 3.92
CA ASN A 43 6.08 18.31 5.32
C ASN A 43 5.13 17.11 5.48
N GLN A 44 4.90 16.70 6.73
CA GLN A 44 4.04 15.55 7.03
C GLN A 44 2.59 15.75 6.60
N ALA A 45 2.03 16.95 6.77
CA ALA A 45 0.64 17.24 6.39
C ALA A 45 0.44 17.17 4.87
N GLU A 46 1.43 17.64 4.09
CA GLU A 46 1.44 17.51 2.63
C GLU A 46 1.56 16.05 2.19
N TYR A 47 2.41 15.26 2.85
CA TYR A 47 2.54 13.83 2.61
C TYR A 47 1.22 13.09 2.89
N ASP A 48 0.56 13.39 4.02
CA ASP A 48 -0.71 12.75 4.41
C ASP A 48 -1.84 13.13 3.45
N GLY A 49 -1.88 14.40 3.01
CA GLY A 49 -2.81 14.86 1.98
C GLY A 49 -2.59 14.14 0.65
N PHE A 50 -1.33 13.98 0.24
CA PHE A 50 -0.97 13.24 -0.96
C PHE A 50 -1.32 11.75 -0.85
N ASN A 51 -1.08 11.12 0.30
CA ASN A 51 -1.46 9.72 0.55
C ASN A 51 -2.97 9.54 0.36
N ARG A 52 -3.78 10.42 0.97
CA ARG A 52 -5.24 10.38 0.85
C ARG A 52 -5.68 10.49 -0.61
N LEU A 53 -5.12 11.44 -1.36
CA LEU A 53 -5.42 11.63 -2.78
C LEU A 53 -5.07 10.38 -3.60
N MET A 54 -3.90 9.78 -3.38
CA MET A 54 -3.45 8.61 -4.13
C MET A 54 -4.23 7.35 -3.77
N ALA A 55 -4.60 7.18 -2.49
CA ALA A 55 -5.46 6.09 -2.04
C ALA A 55 -6.85 6.17 -2.68
N GLU A 56 -7.44 7.38 -2.75
CA GLU A 56 -8.74 7.59 -3.40
C GLU A 56 -8.68 7.31 -4.91
N LYS A 57 -7.61 7.81 -5.57
CA LYS A 57 -7.43 7.68 -7.03
C LYS A 57 -7.20 6.24 -7.47
N HIS A 58 -6.32 5.52 -6.78
CA HIS A 58 -5.89 4.19 -7.21
C HIS A 58 -6.65 3.06 -6.52
N ARG A 59 -7.25 3.30 -5.35
CA ARG A 59 -7.94 2.31 -4.53
C ARG A 59 -7.08 1.03 -4.41
N PRO A 60 -5.86 1.15 -3.88
CA PRO A 60 -4.91 0.04 -3.83
C PRO A 60 -5.50 -1.10 -2.98
N PRO A 61 -5.48 -2.34 -3.48
CA PRO A 61 -6.05 -3.48 -2.77
C PRO A 61 -5.27 -3.88 -1.50
N ILE A 62 -3.98 -3.53 -1.41
CA ILE A 62 -3.17 -3.76 -0.20
C ILE A 62 -3.03 -2.47 0.62
N GLY A 63 -2.83 -1.33 -0.04
CA GLY A 63 -2.83 -0.01 0.61
C GLY A 63 -1.82 0.11 1.76
N ASP A 64 -2.22 0.77 2.85
CA ASP A 64 -1.38 1.09 4.01
C ASP A 64 -1.00 -0.11 4.89
N LEU A 65 -1.58 -1.31 4.66
CA LEU A 65 -1.31 -2.52 5.47
C LEU A 65 0.18 -2.90 5.51
N LEU A 66 0.96 -2.56 4.49
CA LEU A 66 2.41 -2.81 4.43
C LEU A 66 3.28 -1.58 4.73
N LEU A 67 2.74 -0.36 4.64
CA LEU A 67 3.51 0.86 4.94
C LEU A 67 3.81 0.98 6.43
N LYS A 68 2.87 0.52 7.28
CA LYS A 68 3.02 0.53 8.75
C LYS A 68 4.00 -0.53 9.27
N SER A 69 4.21 -1.63 8.55
CA SER A 69 5.04 -2.74 9.03
C SER A 69 6.52 -2.65 8.62
N SER A 70 6.87 -1.86 7.61
CA SER A 70 8.26 -1.77 7.11
C SER A 70 8.96 -0.44 7.39
N VAL A 71 8.23 0.64 7.64
CA VAL A 71 8.82 1.97 7.85
C VAL A 71 8.98 2.31 9.34
N ASP A 72 8.12 1.76 10.20
CA ASP A 72 8.14 2.05 11.65
C ASP A 72 9.20 1.23 12.42
N MET A 73 9.78 0.19 11.81
CA MET A 73 10.79 -0.68 12.46
C MET A 73 12.19 -0.04 12.58
N HIS A 74 12.42 1.16 12.03
CA HIS A 74 13.70 1.86 12.14
C HIS A 74 13.65 3.15 12.96
N ARG A 75 12.60 3.37 13.76
CA ARG A 75 12.51 4.57 14.62
C ARG A 75 12.66 4.33 16.13
N GLU A 76 12.95 3.10 16.58
CA GLU A 76 13.19 2.80 18.00
C GLU A 76 14.65 2.53 18.40
N SER A 77 15.62 2.78 17.52
CA SER A 77 17.04 2.68 17.87
C SER A 77 17.84 3.85 17.31
N SER A 78 17.79 5.00 17.98
CA SER A 78 18.85 6.02 18.17
C SER A 78 18.27 7.35 18.63
#